data_AF-A0AAT9J3Y3-F1
#
_entry.id   AF-A0AAT9J3Y3-F1
#
_cell.length_a   1.000
_cell.length_b   1.000
_cell.length_c   1.000
_cell.angle_alpha   90.00
_cell.angle_beta   90.00
_cell.angle_gamma   90.00
#
_symmetry.space_group_name_H-M   'P 1'
#
loop_
_entity.id
_entity.type
_entity.pdbx_description
1 polymer ?
#
loop_
_entity_poly.entity_id
_entity_poly.type
_entity_poly.pdbx_seq_one_letter_code
_entity_poly.pdbx_strand_id
1 'polypeptide(L)' 'MLARIKRLAPYFLVGPISGPLLAGVVHNFQKGRPVLATMYMVALVECAIALPLLVAKLGVNALS' A
#
# COMPACT_ATOMS: atom_id res chain seq x y z
N MET A 1 -4.74 18.99 -11.01
CA MET A 1 -5.32 17.75 -10.42
C MET A 1 -5.06 16.51 -11.28
N LEU A 2 -5.36 16.55 -12.59
CA LEU A 2 -5.17 15.43 -13.54
C LEU A 2 -3.73 14.85 -13.59
N ALA A 3 -2.71 15.71 -13.58
CA ALA A 3 -1.30 15.27 -13.63
C ALA A 3 -0.88 14.45 -12.41
N ARG A 4 -1.48 14.70 -11.24
CA ARG A 4 -1.19 13.96 -10.00
C ARG A 4 -1.81 12.56 -10.05
N ILE A 5 -3.02 12.46 -10.60
CA ILE A 5 -3.72 11.18 -10.81
C ILE A 5 -2.97 10.33 -11.85
N LYS A 6 -2.54 10.92 -12.97
CA LYS A 6 -1.72 10.21 -13.97
C LYS A 6 -0.41 9.67 -13.40
N ARG A 7 0.19 10.37 -12.41
CA ARG A 7 1.40 9.91 -11.70
C ARG A 7 1.13 8.76 -10.72
N LEU A 8 -0.08 8.67 -10.16
CA LEU A 8 -0.50 7.62 -9.23
C LEU A 8 -1.06 6.38 -9.95
N ALA A 9 -1.65 6.57 -11.13
CA ALA A 9 -2.21 5.52 -11.97
C ALA A 9 -1.31 4.27 -12.15
N PRO A 10 0.00 4.39 -12.45
CA PRO A 10 0.85 3.21 -12.60
C PRO A 10 1.01 2.42 -11.30
N TYR A 11 0.93 3.07 -10.13
CA TYR A 11 1.05 2.39 -8.85
C TYR A 11 -0.19 1.55 -8.51
N PHE A 12 -1.37 1.90 -9.05
CA PHE A 12 -2.59 1.10 -8.85
C PHE A 12 -2.52 -0.30 -9.49
N LEU A 13 -1.53 -0.56 -10.35
CA LEU A 13 -1.25 -1.93 -10.85
C LEU A 13 -0.84 -2.88 -9.72
N VAL A 14 -0.25 -2.37 -8.64
CA VAL A 14 0.15 -3.16 -7.46
C VAL A 14 -1.06 -3.51 -6.60
N GLY A 15 -2.16 -2.76 -6.73
CA GLY A 15 -3.42 -2.96 -6.04
C GLY A 15 -4.04 -1.65 -5.55
N PRO A 16 -5.34 -1.68 -5.19
CA PRO A 16 -6.08 -0.49 -4.80
C PRO A 16 -5.57 0.15 -3.50
N ILE A 17 -4.96 -0.65 -2.61
CA ILE A 17 -4.45 -0.21 -1.31
C ILE A 17 -2.91 -0.15 -1.32
N SER A 18 -2.27 -1.21 -1.82
CA SER A 18 -0.81 -1.33 -1.94
C SER A 18 -0.19 -0.31 -2.89
N GLY A 19 -0.88 0.07 -3.96
CA GLY A 19 -0.41 1.06 -4.94
C GLY A 19 -0.19 2.45 -4.35
N PRO A 20 -1.21 3.08 -3.73
CA PRO A 20 -1.05 4.36 -3.04
C PRO A 20 0.03 4.34 -1.96
N LEU A 21 0.16 3.22 -1.22
CA LEU A 21 1.21 3.06 -0.21
C LEU A 21 2.61 3.09 -0.85
N LEU A 22 2.81 2.35 -1.95
CA LEU A 22 4.08 2.31 -2.68
C LEU A 22 4.42 3.68 -3.28
N ALA A 23 3.43 4.38 -3.82
CA ALA A 23 3.60 5.75 -4.30
C ALA A 23 4.03 6.70 -3.17
N GLY A 24 3.49 6.51 -1.96
CA GLY A 24 3.89 7.23 -0.77
C GLY A 24 5.35 6.98 -0.39
N VAL A 25 5.82 5.73 -0.46
CA VAL A 25 7.25 5.40 -0.23
C VAL A 25 8.14 6.15 -1.21
N VAL A 26 7.91 5.97 -2.51
CA VAL A 26 8.77 6.54 -3.57
C VAL A 26 8.78 8.06 -3.51
N HIS A 27 7.61 8.70 -3.37
CA HIS A 27 7.49 10.15 -3.41
C HIS A 27 8.05 10.84 -2.16
N ASN A 28 7.96 10.21 -0.99
CA ASN A 28 8.58 10.73 0.23
C ASN A 28 10.09 10.51 0.25
N PHE A 29 10.57 9.40 -0.30
CA PHE A 29 12.00 9.14 -0.44
C PHE A 29 12.66 10.14 -1.40
N GLN A 30 12.06 10.38 -2.57
CA GLN A 30 12.50 11.38 -3.55
C GLN A 30 12.50 12.83 -3.01
N LYS A 31 11.66 13.12 -2.00
CA LYS A 31 11.57 14.43 -1.36
C LYS A 31 12.50 14.61 -0.16
N GLY A 32 13.38 13.65 0.12
CA GLY A 32 14.27 13.70 1.27
C GLY A 32 13.53 13.61 2.61
N ARG A 33 12.36 12.94 2.64
CA ARG A 33 11.56 12.69 3.85
C ARG A 33 11.65 11.20 4.24
N PRO A 34 12.81 10.73 4.73
CA PRO A 34 13.06 9.30 4.95
C PRO A 34 12.12 8.69 6.00
N VAL A 35 11.81 9.41 7.08
CA VAL A 35 10.90 8.92 8.13
C VAL A 35 9.52 8.60 7.57
N LEU A 36 8.93 9.51 6.78
CA LEU A 36 7.63 9.27 6.15
C LEU A 36 7.71 8.11 5.15
N ALA A 37 8.77 8.02 4.36
CA ALA A 37 8.93 6.91 3.42
C ALA A 37 8.96 5.56 4.14
N THR A 38 9.68 5.47 5.26
CA THR A 38 9.74 4.25 6.08
C THR A 38 8.39 3.92 6.71
N MET A 39 7.65 4.91 7.23
CA MET A 39 6.30 4.65 7.77
C MET A 39 5.34 4.11 6.71
N TYR A 40 5.39 4.65 5.49
CA TYR A 40 4.62 4.12 4.37
C TYR A 40 5.06 2.71 3.97
N MET A 41 6.35 2.40 4.07
CA MET A 41 6.88 1.08 3.75
C MET A 41 6.44 0.04 4.80
N VAL A 42 6.54 0.37 6.08
CA VAL A 42 6.05 -0.48 7.19
C VAL A 42 4.56 -0.75 7.01
N ALA A 43 3.75 0.29 6.74
CA ALA A 43 2.33 0.12 6.48
C ALA A 43 2.04 -0.80 5.28
N LEU A 44 2.88 -0.77 4.24
CA LEU A 44 2.76 -1.65 3.07
C LEU A 44 3.05 -3.11 3.44
N VAL A 45 4.09 -3.36 4.23
CA VAL A 45 4.45 -4.70 4.72
C VAL A 45 3.36 -5.24 5.64
N GLU A 46 2.88 -4.43 6.58
CA GLU A 46 1.76 -4.78 7.46
C GLU A 46 0.51 -5.12 6.63
N CYS A 47 0.20 -4.33 5.59
CA CYS A 47 -0.91 -4.65 4.69
C CYS A 47 -0.71 -6.00 3.99
N ALA A 48 0.51 -6.32 3.55
CA ALA A 48 0.81 -7.58 2.87
C ALA A 48 0.69 -8.81 3.78
N ILE A 49 0.91 -8.65 5.09
CA ILE A 49 0.83 -9.74 6.08
C ILE A 49 -0.57 -9.83 6.71
N ALA A 50 -1.16 -8.69 7.06
CA ALA A 50 -2.46 -8.63 7.72
C ALA A 50 -3.62 -9.04 6.81
N LEU A 51 -3.57 -8.71 5.50
CA LEU A 51 -4.61 -9.13 4.55
C LEU A 51 -4.77 -10.66 4.46
N PRO A 52 -3.72 -11.46 4.18
CA PRO A 52 -3.87 -12.91 4.11
C PRO A 52 -4.27 -13.51 5.46
N LEU A 53 -3.85 -12.92 6.58
CA LEU A 53 -4.28 -13.35 7.91
C LEU A 53 -5.79 -13.10 8.13
N LEU A 54 -6.29 -11.91 7.76
CA LEU A 54 -7.72 -11.56 7.83
C LEU A 54 -8.55 -12.40 6.87
N VAL A 55 -8.09 -12.59 5.64
CA VAL A 55 -8.75 -13.44 4.64
C VAL A 55 -8.79 -14.89 5.11
N ALA A 56 -7.71 -15.40 5.71
CA ALA A 56 -7.70 -16.75 6.29
C ALA A 56 -8.71 -16.88 7.45
N LYS A 57 -8.76 -15.90 8.36
CA LYS A 57 -9.71 -15.89 9.48
C LYS A 57 -11.17 -15.78 9.01
N LEU A 58 -11.45 -14.91 8.04
CA LEU A 58 -12.79 -14.73 7.47
C LEU A 58 -13.22 -15.93 6.63
N GLY A 59 -12.30 -16.52 5.84
CA GLY A 59 -12.57 -17.69 5.03
C GLY A 59 -12.88 -18.93 5.88
N VAL A 60 -12.18 -19.12 7.01
CA VAL A 60 -12.48 -20.19 7.96
C VAL A 60 -13.86 -20.00 8.61
N ASN A 61 -14.22 -18.77 8.99
CA ASN A 61 -15.54 -18.46 9.58
C ASN A 61 -16.69 -18.51 8.57
N ALA A 62 -16.43 -18.32 7.28
CA ALA A 62 -17.47 -18.38 6.24
C ALA A 62 -17.78 -19.83 5.79
N LEU A 63 -16.88 -20.78 6.08
CA LEU A 63 -17.03 -22.20 5.75
C LEU A 63 -17.54 -23.06 6.93
N SER A 64 -17.60 -22.51 8.14
CA SER A 64 -18.19 -23.13 9.34
C SER A 64 -19.65 -22.73 9.52
#